data_AF-A0A3N8KZU1-F1
#
_entry.id   AF-A0A3N8KZU1-F1
#
_cell.length_a   1.000
_cell.length_b   1.000
_cell.length_c   1.000
_cell.angle_alpha   90.00
_cell.angle_beta   90.00
_cell.angle_gamma   90.00
#
_symmetry.space_group_name_H-M   'P 1'
#
loop_
_entity.id
_entity.type
_entity.pdbx_description
1 polymer ?
#
loop_
_entity_poly.entity_id
_entity_poly.type
_entity_poly.pdbx_seq_one_letter_code
_entity_poly.pdbx_strand_id
1 'polypeptide(L)'
;MNYLATLAAAGVTAIIGTHALAAPSAADAARLGKELTPLGAERAGNKDGTIPEWTGGLCKAPAKYKPLNSLGGTPYVDPFADEKPLHSITASNLAQYASKLDDGQKDLFKRNPKTYRIDVYPTHRTACFPDWVYDNTIKRVMSPKLVGDGPGLDDAHAQFPFPVPANGQEAIYNFFTRYFPVYFAGNYAWWLVDAAGNKTLSTHGSANYRFDYWDNRKTKADQISAVSNIHVGPPSQAGEMDMRVQWRRMDQRDPTAWFYTPGQRRVRLAPEFTYDTVVSENSGLFLWDELNGFDGKMDRFDFKLAGKKEMFVPYNVYKYLNAPVDDLLGKTHVNPDAVRYELHRVWVVEATLKNGARHVNSKKVFYLDEDSWNIVGYEGYDHAGKLVRYLQFPLWQAYDVPAAVNINEIAYDFVKQIWALGSIPVDGGFHKGNPLPANYFTADAMSGRGVQ
;
A
#
# COMPACT_ATOMS: atom_id res chain seq x y z
N MET A 1 -50.88 -23.50 54.89
CA MET A 1 -50.15 -24.78 54.80
C MET A 1 -49.95 -25.07 53.32
N ASN A 2 -48.87 -24.54 52.73
CA ASN A 2 -47.58 -25.22 52.49
C ASN A 2 -47.76 -26.42 51.51
N TYR A 3 -47.10 -26.55 50.37
CA TYR A 3 -45.67 -26.31 50.09
C TYR A 3 -45.37 -26.07 48.59
N LEU A 4 -44.44 -25.15 48.35
CA LEU A 4 -43.30 -25.21 47.40
C LEU A 4 -43.60 -25.51 45.92
N ALA A 5 -43.69 -24.44 45.11
CA ALA A 5 -43.49 -24.48 43.68
C ALA A 5 -41.98 -24.33 43.36
N THR A 6 -41.45 -25.36 42.70
CA THR A 6 -40.04 -25.55 42.33
C THR A 6 -39.61 -24.61 41.20
N LEU A 7 -38.35 -24.16 41.30
CA LEU A 7 -37.60 -23.37 40.33
C LEU A 7 -37.62 -23.93 38.89
N ALA A 8 -37.71 -23.02 37.92
CA ALA A 8 -37.09 -23.19 36.60
C ALA A 8 -36.61 -21.82 36.08
N ALA A 9 -35.43 -21.40 36.55
CA ALA A 9 -34.69 -20.28 35.97
C ALA A 9 -33.97 -20.78 34.71
N ALA A 10 -34.48 -20.41 33.53
CA ALA A 10 -33.81 -20.68 32.26
C ALA A 10 -32.59 -19.75 32.13
N GLY A 11 -31.40 -20.30 32.36
CA GLY A 11 -30.14 -19.62 32.11
C GLY A 11 -29.92 -19.42 30.61
N VAL A 12 -29.85 -18.16 30.18
CA VAL A 12 -29.38 -17.77 28.85
C VAL A 12 -27.86 -17.99 28.83
N THR A 13 -27.42 -19.11 28.27
CA THR A 13 -26.00 -19.35 27.99
C THR A 13 -25.63 -18.56 26.75
N ALA A 14 -24.89 -17.46 26.93
CA ALA A 14 -24.28 -16.73 25.83
C ALA A 14 -23.18 -17.62 25.19
N ILE A 15 -23.50 -18.23 24.04
CA ILE A 15 -22.52 -18.88 23.19
C ILE A 15 -21.71 -17.77 22.53
N ILE A 16 -20.55 -17.44 23.10
CA ILE A 16 -19.50 -16.70 22.41
C ILE A 16 -18.90 -17.70 21.41
N GLY A 17 -19.49 -17.74 20.21
CA GLY A 17 -18.98 -18.56 19.12
C GLY A 17 -17.64 -18.00 18.67
N THR A 18 -16.55 -18.68 19.03
CA THR A 18 -15.26 -18.51 18.36
C THR A 18 -15.47 -18.84 16.88
N HIS A 19 -15.47 -17.82 16.02
CA HIS A 19 -15.44 -18.02 14.59
C HIS A 19 -14.05 -18.59 14.27
N ALA A 20 -13.95 -19.92 14.18
CA ALA A 20 -12.81 -20.55 13.55
C ALA A 20 -12.76 -20.02 12.11
N LEU A 21 -11.80 -19.14 11.84
CA LEU A 21 -11.50 -18.63 10.51
C LEU A 21 -11.05 -19.83 9.68
N ALA A 22 -11.96 -20.32 8.84
CA ALA A 22 -11.69 -21.48 8.00
C ALA A 22 -10.63 -21.11 6.97
N ALA A 23 -9.60 -21.96 6.85
CA ALA A 23 -8.69 -21.95 5.70
C ALA A 23 -9.50 -21.91 4.39
N PRO A 24 -8.95 -21.34 3.29
CA PRO A 24 -9.66 -21.31 2.01
C PRO A 24 -10.17 -22.72 1.69
N SER A 25 -11.44 -22.83 1.33
CA SER A 25 -12.00 -24.14 1.03
C SER A 25 -11.33 -24.68 -0.25
N ALA A 26 -11.26 -26.00 -0.40
CA ALA A 26 -10.78 -26.60 -1.65
C ALA A 26 -11.61 -26.11 -2.87
N ALA A 27 -12.87 -25.72 -2.63
CA ALA A 27 -13.73 -25.11 -3.64
C ALA A 27 -13.24 -23.71 -4.04
N ASP A 28 -12.80 -22.88 -3.10
CA ASP A 28 -12.24 -21.55 -3.40
C ASP A 28 -10.95 -21.66 -4.19
N ALA A 29 -10.05 -22.57 -3.81
CA ALA A 29 -8.84 -22.85 -4.58
C ALA A 29 -9.14 -23.30 -6.01
N ALA A 30 -10.18 -24.13 -6.22
CA ALA A 30 -10.56 -24.64 -7.54
C ALA A 30 -11.11 -23.56 -8.51
N ARG A 31 -11.48 -22.38 -7.98
CA ARG A 31 -11.96 -21.23 -8.77
C ARG A 31 -10.81 -20.37 -9.32
N LEU A 32 -9.62 -20.43 -8.71
CA LEU A 32 -8.44 -19.68 -9.16
C LEU A 32 -7.98 -20.15 -10.55
N GLY A 33 -7.67 -19.18 -11.42
CA GLY A 33 -7.35 -19.42 -12.82
C GLY A 33 -8.56 -19.68 -13.71
N LYS A 34 -9.78 -19.83 -13.15
CA LYS A 34 -11.04 -20.00 -13.89
C LYS A 34 -11.92 -18.76 -13.72
N GLU A 35 -12.88 -18.80 -12.80
CA GLU A 35 -13.78 -17.69 -12.46
C GLU A 35 -13.02 -16.51 -11.84
N LEU A 36 -11.99 -16.84 -11.06
CA LEU A 36 -11.07 -15.87 -10.48
C LEU A 36 -9.77 -15.84 -11.28
N THR A 37 -9.11 -14.68 -11.30
CA THR A 37 -7.72 -14.61 -11.75
C THR A 37 -6.84 -15.47 -10.84
N PRO A 38 -5.59 -15.79 -11.22
CA PRO A 38 -4.69 -16.53 -10.34
C PRO A 38 -4.47 -15.87 -8.97
N LEU A 39 -4.72 -14.56 -8.85
CA LEU A 39 -4.56 -13.80 -7.60
C LEU A 39 -5.88 -13.52 -6.87
N GLY A 40 -7.01 -14.07 -7.34
CA GLY A 40 -8.30 -13.98 -6.65
C GLY A 40 -9.20 -12.80 -7.06
N ALA A 41 -8.79 -12.00 -8.03
CA ALA A 41 -9.66 -10.99 -8.64
C ALA A 41 -10.81 -11.65 -9.41
N GLU A 42 -11.92 -10.95 -9.60
CA GLU A 42 -12.97 -11.44 -10.49
C GLU A 42 -12.47 -11.36 -11.94
N ARG A 43 -12.42 -12.49 -12.65
CA ARG A 43 -11.93 -12.48 -14.04
C ARG A 43 -12.87 -11.67 -14.94
N ALA A 44 -14.17 -11.87 -14.81
CA ALA A 44 -15.17 -11.19 -15.62
C ALA A 44 -15.18 -9.66 -15.38
N GLY A 45 -15.54 -8.92 -16.43
CA GLY A 45 -15.88 -7.51 -16.31
C GLY A 45 -17.13 -7.28 -15.45
N ASN A 46 -17.42 -6.02 -15.12
CA ASN A 46 -18.64 -5.69 -14.40
C ASN A 46 -19.86 -5.66 -15.34
N LYS A 47 -21.07 -5.66 -14.75
CA LYS A 47 -22.33 -5.70 -15.52
C LYS A 47 -22.52 -4.47 -16.41
N ASP A 48 -22.00 -3.32 -15.98
CA ASP A 48 -22.13 -2.05 -16.69
C ASP A 48 -21.12 -1.90 -17.84
N GLY A 49 -20.19 -2.84 -17.99
CA GLY A 49 -19.13 -2.80 -19.01
C GLY A 49 -18.09 -1.70 -18.80
N THR A 50 -18.09 -1.04 -17.64
CA THR A 50 -17.14 0.02 -17.28
C THR A 50 -15.83 -0.52 -16.73
N ILE A 51 -15.83 -1.76 -16.21
CA ILE A 51 -14.65 -2.54 -15.85
C ILE A 51 -14.57 -3.73 -16.82
N PRO A 52 -13.52 -3.85 -17.65
CA PRO A 52 -13.39 -4.94 -18.60
C PRO A 52 -13.03 -6.28 -17.96
N GLU A 53 -13.15 -7.36 -18.73
CA GLU A 53 -12.59 -8.66 -18.36
C GLU A 53 -11.06 -8.57 -18.18
N TRP A 54 -10.52 -9.31 -17.23
CA TRP A 54 -9.08 -9.49 -17.09
C TRP A 54 -8.52 -10.38 -18.20
N THR A 55 -7.60 -9.83 -18.99
CA THR A 55 -7.00 -10.49 -20.16
C THR A 55 -5.50 -10.76 -20.03
N GLY A 56 -4.93 -10.62 -18.82
CA GLY A 56 -3.51 -10.89 -18.55
C GLY A 56 -2.67 -9.67 -18.16
N GLY A 57 -3.26 -8.47 -18.15
CA GLY A 57 -2.55 -7.23 -17.82
C GLY A 57 -1.52 -6.80 -18.87
N LEU A 58 -0.69 -5.80 -18.52
CA LEU A 58 0.32 -5.19 -19.39
C LEU A 58 1.73 -5.66 -19.01
N CYS A 59 2.11 -6.86 -19.48
CA CYS A 59 3.43 -7.46 -19.20
C CYS A 59 4.50 -7.20 -20.27
N LYS A 60 4.19 -6.38 -21.26
CA LYS A 60 5.14 -6.06 -22.33
C LYS A 60 5.29 -4.55 -22.45
N ALA A 61 6.54 -4.11 -22.46
CA ALA A 61 6.86 -2.71 -22.69
C ALA A 61 6.34 -2.24 -24.06
N PRO A 62 5.70 -1.06 -24.16
CA PRO A 62 5.44 -0.41 -25.43
C PRO A 62 6.73 -0.25 -26.23
N ALA A 63 6.67 -0.41 -27.56
CA ALA A 63 7.87 -0.38 -28.42
C ALA A 63 8.67 0.93 -28.32
N LYS A 64 8.04 2.03 -27.90
CA LYS A 64 8.67 3.35 -27.73
C LYS A 64 9.37 3.52 -26.38
N TYR A 65 9.24 2.57 -25.45
CA TYR A 65 9.82 2.67 -24.12
C TYR A 65 11.34 2.70 -24.17
N LYS A 66 11.91 3.72 -23.52
CA LYS A 66 13.36 3.97 -23.42
C LYS A 66 13.68 4.49 -22.03
N PRO A 67 14.04 3.61 -21.06
CA PRO A 67 14.42 4.05 -19.72
C PRO A 67 15.73 4.83 -19.75
N LEU A 68 15.96 5.64 -18.71
CA LEU A 68 17.20 6.41 -18.56
C LEU A 68 18.43 5.53 -18.29
N ASN A 69 18.22 4.31 -17.79
CA ASN A 69 19.28 3.36 -17.50
C ASN A 69 18.86 1.93 -17.93
N SER A 70 19.83 1.02 -18.03
CA SER A 70 19.58 -0.37 -18.48
C SER A 70 18.85 -1.24 -17.44
N LEU A 71 18.65 -0.75 -16.22
CA LEU A 71 17.91 -1.44 -15.16
C LEU A 71 16.40 -1.17 -15.22
N GLY A 72 15.97 -0.30 -16.14
CA GLY A 72 14.56 0.04 -16.34
C GLY A 72 14.15 1.30 -15.58
N GLY A 73 12.87 1.40 -15.25
CA GLY A 73 12.31 2.55 -14.53
C GLY A 73 11.85 3.71 -15.42
N THR A 74 11.75 4.89 -14.83
CA THR A 74 11.22 6.09 -15.50
C THR A 74 12.19 6.67 -16.54
N PRO A 75 11.69 7.42 -17.54
CA PRO A 75 10.28 7.68 -17.82
C PRO A 75 9.59 6.49 -18.50
N TYR A 76 8.36 6.20 -18.08
CA TYR A 76 7.53 5.19 -18.72
C TYR A 76 6.80 5.80 -19.92
N VAL A 77 6.72 5.09 -21.04
CA VAL A 77 5.76 5.46 -22.09
C VAL A 77 4.36 5.15 -21.60
N ASP A 78 3.49 6.16 -21.61
CA ASP A 78 2.07 6.04 -21.32
C ASP A 78 1.35 5.37 -22.52
N PRO A 79 0.83 4.14 -22.36
CA PRO A 79 0.09 3.45 -23.42
C PRO A 79 -1.26 4.12 -23.74
N PHE A 80 -1.74 5.00 -22.87
CA PHE A 80 -3.07 5.62 -22.93
C PHE A 80 -3.00 7.14 -23.13
N ALA A 81 -1.86 7.66 -23.59
CA ALA A 81 -1.60 9.10 -23.72
C ALA A 81 -2.62 9.86 -24.60
N ASP A 82 -3.22 9.17 -25.57
CA ASP A 82 -4.18 9.75 -26.52
C ASP A 82 -5.64 9.71 -26.00
N GLU A 83 -5.89 9.06 -24.85
CA GLU A 83 -7.22 9.00 -24.26
C GLU A 83 -7.62 10.31 -23.61
N LYS A 84 -8.92 10.62 -23.67
CA LYS A 84 -9.54 11.76 -23.00
C LYS A 84 -10.38 11.27 -21.84
N PRO A 85 -10.62 12.11 -20.81
CA PRO A 85 -11.59 11.79 -19.77
C PRO A 85 -12.95 11.49 -20.39
N LEU A 86 -13.61 10.43 -19.90
CA LEU A 86 -15.00 10.12 -20.19
C LEU A 86 -15.92 11.21 -19.60
N HIS A 87 -15.57 11.69 -18.41
CA HIS A 87 -16.23 12.79 -17.71
C HIS A 87 -15.34 13.25 -16.54
N SER A 88 -15.70 14.40 -15.96
CA SER A 88 -15.07 14.91 -14.74
C SER A 88 -16.08 14.98 -13.60
N ILE A 89 -15.69 14.47 -12.43
CA ILE A 89 -16.44 14.61 -11.19
C ILE A 89 -15.98 15.90 -10.52
N THR A 90 -16.92 16.80 -10.25
CA THR A 90 -16.73 18.08 -9.56
C THR A 90 -17.67 18.14 -8.36
N ALA A 91 -17.54 19.17 -7.52
CA ALA A 91 -18.48 19.37 -6.41
C ALA A 91 -19.96 19.48 -6.88
N SER A 92 -20.21 19.90 -8.13
CA SER A 92 -21.56 20.08 -8.65
C SER A 92 -22.29 18.78 -9.02
N ASN A 93 -21.56 17.72 -9.37
CA ASN A 93 -22.12 16.41 -9.74
C ASN A 93 -21.69 15.27 -8.80
N LEU A 94 -20.94 15.58 -7.73
CA LEU A 94 -20.42 14.63 -6.73
C LEU A 94 -21.46 13.62 -6.25
N ALA A 95 -22.69 14.07 -5.99
CA ALA A 95 -23.77 13.24 -5.48
C ALA A 95 -24.10 12.05 -6.40
N GLN A 96 -23.89 12.18 -7.72
CA GLN A 96 -24.14 11.12 -8.71
C GLN A 96 -23.14 9.96 -8.58
N TYR A 97 -21.96 10.22 -8.02
CA TYR A 97 -20.84 9.27 -7.95
C TYR A 97 -20.49 8.87 -6.52
N ALA A 98 -21.23 9.35 -5.52
CA ALA A 98 -20.88 9.23 -4.10
C ALA A 98 -20.62 7.79 -3.63
N SER A 99 -21.26 6.79 -4.23
CA SER A 99 -21.06 5.37 -3.91
C SER A 99 -19.72 4.80 -4.43
N LYS A 100 -19.12 5.44 -5.43
CA LYS A 100 -17.83 5.07 -6.05
C LYS A 100 -16.66 5.89 -5.52
N LEU A 101 -16.89 6.69 -4.48
CA LEU A 101 -15.89 7.54 -3.86
C LEU A 101 -15.66 7.13 -2.41
N ASP A 102 -14.40 7.20 -1.98
CA ASP A 102 -14.02 7.10 -0.57
C ASP A 102 -14.31 8.41 0.19
N ASP A 103 -14.21 8.39 1.52
CA ASP A 103 -14.51 9.55 2.35
C ASP A 103 -13.44 10.62 2.24
N GLY A 104 -12.19 10.25 1.99
CA GLY A 104 -11.10 11.19 1.70
C GLY A 104 -11.34 12.02 0.44
N GLN A 105 -11.76 11.39 -0.66
CA GLN A 105 -12.16 12.05 -1.90
C GLN A 105 -13.33 13.01 -1.65
N LYS A 106 -14.34 12.58 -0.89
CA LYS A 106 -15.48 13.43 -0.52
C LYS A 106 -15.04 14.64 0.31
N ASP A 107 -14.12 14.46 1.25
CA ASP A 107 -13.61 15.57 2.08
C ASP A 107 -12.75 16.54 1.24
N LEU A 108 -11.97 16.04 0.28
CA LEU A 108 -11.25 16.88 -0.69
C LEU A 108 -12.20 17.74 -1.53
N PHE A 109 -13.31 17.18 -2.04
CA PHE A 109 -14.34 17.96 -2.73
C PHE A 109 -14.97 19.03 -1.83
N LYS A 110 -15.26 18.68 -0.57
CA LYS A 110 -15.85 19.61 0.41
C LYS A 110 -14.91 20.78 0.71
N ARG A 111 -13.61 20.53 0.84
CA ARG A 111 -12.59 21.55 1.12
C ARG A 111 -12.25 22.40 -0.09
N ASN A 112 -12.30 21.82 -1.29
CA ASN A 112 -11.81 22.43 -2.51
C ASN A 112 -12.86 22.43 -3.64
N PRO A 113 -14.09 22.92 -3.41
CA PRO A 113 -15.21 22.71 -4.33
C PRO A 113 -15.05 23.39 -5.70
N LYS A 114 -14.13 24.36 -5.82
CA LYS A 114 -13.86 25.10 -7.06
C LYS A 114 -12.67 24.57 -7.86
N THR A 115 -11.74 23.87 -7.21
CA THR A 115 -10.43 23.52 -7.79
C THR A 115 -10.18 22.03 -7.87
N TYR A 116 -10.78 21.25 -6.96
CA TYR A 116 -10.64 19.80 -6.98
C TYR A 116 -11.66 19.17 -7.91
N ARG A 117 -11.17 18.21 -8.70
CA ARG A 117 -11.97 17.37 -9.57
C ARG A 117 -11.30 16.01 -9.73
N ILE A 118 -12.08 15.02 -10.14
CA ILE A 118 -11.59 13.69 -10.51
C ILE A 118 -11.92 13.49 -11.99
N ASP A 119 -10.89 13.40 -12.84
CA ASP A 119 -11.07 13.12 -14.26
C ASP A 119 -11.05 11.61 -14.47
N VAL A 120 -12.19 11.07 -14.93
CA VAL A 120 -12.43 9.64 -15.06
C VAL A 120 -12.12 9.19 -16.49
N TYR A 121 -11.29 8.18 -16.63
CA TYR A 121 -10.87 7.60 -17.90
C TYR A 121 -11.37 6.15 -18.05
N PRO A 122 -11.31 5.57 -19.26
CA PRO A 122 -11.58 4.14 -19.45
C PRO A 122 -10.72 3.27 -18.53
N THR A 123 -11.33 2.24 -17.94
CA THR A 123 -10.61 1.31 -17.07
C THR A 123 -9.75 0.34 -17.88
N HIS A 124 -8.47 0.25 -17.53
CA HIS A 124 -7.54 -0.77 -18.03
C HIS A 124 -6.96 -1.55 -16.87
N ARG A 125 -7.24 -2.86 -16.83
CA ARG A 125 -6.72 -3.79 -15.81
C ARG A 125 -5.30 -4.22 -16.16
N THR A 126 -4.35 -3.31 -15.95
CA THR A 126 -2.96 -3.47 -16.41
C THR A 126 -2.06 -4.24 -15.46
N ALA A 127 -2.46 -4.44 -14.20
CA ALA A 127 -1.69 -5.20 -13.23
C ALA A 127 -1.33 -6.59 -13.76
N CYS A 128 -0.02 -6.87 -13.77
CA CYS A 128 0.54 -8.05 -14.38
C CYS A 128 1.83 -8.47 -13.64
N PHE A 129 2.10 -9.78 -13.62
CA PHE A 129 3.21 -10.39 -12.90
C PHE A 129 3.85 -11.52 -13.73
N PRO A 130 5.11 -11.95 -13.43
CA PRO A 130 5.69 -13.11 -14.10
C PRO A 130 4.84 -14.36 -13.92
N ASP A 131 4.78 -15.22 -14.95
CA ASP A 131 3.99 -16.46 -14.93
C ASP A 131 4.26 -17.34 -13.71
N TRP A 132 5.52 -17.42 -13.26
CA TRP A 132 5.89 -18.21 -12.09
C TRP A 132 5.24 -17.72 -10.79
N VAL A 133 4.88 -16.44 -10.68
CA VAL A 133 4.17 -15.88 -9.51
C VAL A 133 2.74 -16.43 -9.47
N TYR A 134 2.06 -16.43 -10.61
CA TYR A 134 0.71 -16.99 -10.74
C TYR A 134 0.71 -18.50 -10.49
N ASP A 135 1.66 -19.22 -11.10
CA ASP A 135 1.83 -20.65 -10.92
C ASP A 135 2.08 -21.03 -9.46
N ASN A 136 3.01 -20.35 -8.79
CA ASN A 136 3.31 -20.61 -7.39
C ASN A 136 2.09 -20.33 -6.51
N THR A 137 1.38 -19.24 -6.78
CA THR A 137 0.17 -18.86 -6.03
C THR A 137 -0.89 -19.94 -6.11
N ILE A 138 -1.22 -20.42 -7.32
CA ILE A 138 -2.21 -21.50 -7.50
C ILE A 138 -1.72 -22.80 -6.84
N LYS A 139 -0.45 -23.20 -7.07
CA LYS A 139 0.09 -24.47 -6.57
C LYS A 139 0.17 -24.55 -5.06
N ARG A 140 0.29 -23.41 -4.36
CA ARG A 140 0.58 -23.33 -2.93
C ARG A 140 -0.50 -22.63 -2.12
N VAL A 141 -1.67 -22.34 -2.71
CA VAL A 141 -2.75 -21.56 -2.07
C VAL A 141 -3.26 -22.15 -0.74
N MET A 142 -3.12 -23.46 -0.55
CA MET A 142 -3.63 -24.16 0.64
C MET A 142 -2.64 -24.19 1.82
N SER A 143 -1.38 -23.77 1.62
CA SER A 143 -0.33 -23.83 2.65
C SER A 143 -0.37 -22.68 3.67
N PRO A 144 -0.54 -21.41 3.25
CA PRO A 144 -0.41 -20.26 4.15
C PRO A 144 -1.41 -20.27 5.29
N LYS A 145 -0.97 -19.81 6.45
CA LYS A 145 -1.83 -19.57 7.61
C LYS A 145 -1.33 -18.40 8.44
N LEU A 146 -2.27 -17.69 9.05
CA LEU A 146 -1.92 -16.70 10.06
C LEU A 146 -1.66 -17.40 11.41
N VAL A 147 -0.69 -16.87 12.17
CA VAL A 147 -0.27 -17.39 13.47
C VAL A 147 -0.08 -16.24 14.46
N GLY A 148 -0.06 -16.57 15.76
CA GLY A 148 0.08 -15.58 16.83
C GLY A 148 -1.11 -14.63 16.98
N ASP A 149 -2.31 -15.09 16.62
CA ASP A 149 -3.55 -14.29 16.55
C ASP A 149 -3.56 -13.24 15.42
N GLY A 150 -2.86 -13.55 14.33
CA GLY A 150 -2.90 -12.76 13.09
C GLY A 150 -1.62 -12.02 12.69
N PRO A 151 -0.79 -11.50 13.61
CA PRO A 151 0.45 -10.82 13.26
C PRO A 151 1.50 -11.64 12.52
N GLY A 152 1.52 -12.96 12.59
CA GLY A 152 2.50 -13.79 11.88
C GLY A 152 1.92 -14.50 10.66
N LEU A 153 2.73 -14.66 9.60
CA LEU A 153 2.44 -15.50 8.44
C LEU A 153 3.29 -16.76 8.48
N ASP A 154 2.68 -17.93 8.40
CA ASP A 154 3.38 -19.21 8.35
C ASP A 154 3.14 -19.97 7.04
N ASP A 155 4.11 -20.80 6.67
CA ASP A 155 4.06 -21.69 5.49
C ASP A 155 3.70 -20.99 4.16
N ALA A 156 4.25 -19.79 3.95
CA ALA A 156 4.08 -18.99 2.74
C ALA A 156 5.44 -18.50 2.23
N HIS A 157 5.70 -18.66 0.92
CA HIS A 157 6.90 -18.14 0.25
C HIS A 157 6.65 -18.03 -1.25
N ALA A 158 7.10 -16.92 -1.86
CA ALA A 158 7.05 -16.67 -3.30
C ALA A 158 5.66 -16.91 -3.94
N GLN A 159 4.61 -16.43 -3.27
CA GLN A 159 3.20 -16.54 -3.66
C GLN A 159 2.36 -15.42 -3.02
N PHE A 160 1.20 -15.10 -3.55
CA PHE A 160 0.21 -14.37 -2.75
C PHE A 160 -0.44 -15.34 -1.76
N PRO A 161 -0.39 -15.09 -0.44
CA PRO A 161 -0.76 -16.09 0.55
C PRO A 161 -2.26 -16.37 0.62
N PHE A 162 -3.11 -15.36 0.43
CA PHE A 162 -4.55 -15.48 0.60
C PHE A 162 -5.34 -14.88 -0.59
N PRO A 163 -5.24 -15.42 -1.82
CA PRO A 163 -6.01 -14.93 -2.98
C PRO A 163 -7.52 -14.83 -2.73
N VAL A 164 -8.07 -15.68 -1.86
CA VAL A 164 -9.46 -15.62 -1.39
C VAL A 164 -9.44 -15.41 0.13
N PRO A 165 -9.29 -14.16 0.61
CA PRO A 165 -9.10 -13.90 2.03
C PRO A 165 -10.40 -14.11 2.81
N ALA A 166 -10.31 -14.77 3.96
CA ALA A 166 -11.42 -14.99 4.89
C ALA A 166 -11.67 -13.79 5.82
N ASN A 167 -10.65 -12.96 6.04
CA ASN A 167 -10.69 -11.82 6.97
C ASN A 167 -9.78 -10.67 6.52
N GLY A 168 -9.80 -9.57 7.27
CA GLY A 168 -9.05 -8.37 6.93
C GLY A 168 -7.53 -8.53 7.06
N GLN A 169 -7.04 -9.35 8.01
CA GLN A 169 -5.60 -9.57 8.20
C GLN A 169 -5.01 -10.35 7.02
N GLU A 170 -5.73 -11.34 6.50
CA GLU A 170 -5.32 -12.09 5.31
C GLU A 170 -5.20 -11.18 4.07
N ALA A 171 -6.17 -10.29 3.86
CA ALA A 171 -6.12 -9.30 2.79
C ALA A 171 -4.91 -8.36 2.93
N ILE A 172 -4.62 -7.86 4.14
CA ILE A 172 -3.44 -7.03 4.41
C ILE A 172 -2.14 -7.81 4.22
N TYR A 173 -2.12 -9.11 4.50
CA TYR A 173 -0.94 -9.94 4.24
C TYR A 173 -0.62 -10.11 2.76
N ASN A 174 -1.62 -10.14 1.88
CA ASN A 174 -1.37 -10.06 0.44
C ASN A 174 -0.70 -8.73 0.06
N PHE A 175 -1.05 -7.63 0.72
CA PHE A 175 -0.39 -6.34 0.53
C PHE A 175 1.06 -6.35 1.04
N PHE A 176 1.32 -6.87 2.24
CA PHE A 176 2.69 -7.01 2.76
C PHE A 176 3.57 -7.84 1.84
N THR A 177 3.00 -8.91 1.29
CA THR A 177 3.71 -9.82 0.38
C THR A 177 3.56 -9.45 -1.08
N ARG A 178 3.02 -8.28 -1.44
CA ARG A 178 2.79 -7.91 -2.85
C ARG A 178 4.07 -7.99 -3.67
N TYR A 179 3.92 -8.30 -4.95
CA TYR A 179 5.06 -8.64 -5.78
C TYR A 179 5.93 -7.43 -6.11
N PHE A 180 7.22 -7.58 -5.81
CA PHE A 180 8.31 -6.77 -6.34
C PHE A 180 9.46 -7.69 -6.77
N PRO A 181 10.33 -7.26 -7.69
CA PRO A 181 11.60 -7.93 -7.93
C PRO A 181 12.41 -8.06 -6.62
N VAL A 182 13.16 -9.16 -6.46
CA VAL A 182 13.94 -9.44 -5.24
C VAL A 182 14.82 -8.26 -4.82
N TYR A 183 15.39 -7.56 -5.80
CA TYR A 183 16.11 -6.30 -5.58
C TYR A 183 15.41 -5.20 -6.35
N PHE A 184 15.10 -4.11 -5.66
CA PHE A 184 14.47 -2.94 -6.23
C PHE A 184 15.13 -1.71 -5.62
N ALA A 185 15.37 -0.68 -6.41
CA ALA A 185 16.06 0.51 -5.94
C ALA A 185 15.53 1.73 -6.66
N GLY A 186 15.72 2.91 -6.06
CA GLY A 186 15.40 4.13 -6.76
C GLY A 186 15.74 5.39 -6.00
N ASN A 187 15.84 6.47 -6.75
CA ASN A 187 15.99 7.82 -6.21
C ASN A 187 14.61 8.48 -6.12
N TYR A 188 14.38 9.17 -5.02
CA TYR A 188 13.07 9.72 -4.71
C TYR A 188 13.16 11.07 -4.02
N ALA A 189 12.10 11.86 -4.15
CA ALA A 189 11.93 13.11 -3.44
C ALA A 189 10.55 13.20 -2.77
N TRP A 190 10.49 13.94 -1.67
CA TRP A 190 9.28 14.29 -0.96
C TRP A 190 9.09 15.80 -0.97
N TRP A 191 7.86 16.22 -1.24
CA TRP A 191 7.48 17.62 -1.25
C TRP A 191 6.30 17.84 -0.34
N LEU A 192 6.45 18.75 0.60
CA LEU A 192 5.38 19.20 1.48
C LEU A 192 4.79 20.49 0.95
N VAL A 193 3.47 20.61 1.04
CA VAL A 193 2.73 21.86 0.84
C VAL A 193 2.02 22.20 2.14
N ASP A 194 2.38 23.35 2.72
CA ASP A 194 1.77 23.83 3.95
C ASP A 194 0.37 24.44 3.74
N ALA A 195 -0.29 24.84 4.82
CA ALA A 195 -1.63 25.43 4.77
C ALA A 195 -1.69 26.77 4.00
N ALA A 196 -0.57 27.48 3.85
CA ALA A 196 -0.48 28.69 3.04
C ALA A 196 -0.27 28.38 1.55
N GLY A 197 0.10 27.14 1.22
CA GLY A 197 0.44 26.70 -0.13
C GLY A 197 1.92 26.80 -0.46
N ASN A 198 2.80 27.01 0.53
CA ASN A 198 4.23 27.04 0.31
C ASN A 198 4.73 25.62 0.08
N LYS A 199 5.51 25.45 -0.99
CA LYS A 199 6.09 24.17 -1.41
C LYS A 199 7.49 24.05 -0.83
N THR A 200 7.79 22.95 -0.14
CA THR A 200 9.10 22.66 0.43
C THR A 200 9.55 21.26 0.04
N LEU A 201 10.74 21.13 -0.52
CA LEU A 201 11.42 19.85 -0.65
C LEU A 201 11.80 19.37 0.75
N SER A 202 11.12 18.35 1.26
CA SER A 202 11.35 17.82 2.61
C SER A 202 12.45 16.76 2.64
N THR A 203 12.54 15.94 1.59
CA THR A 203 13.54 14.87 1.47
C THR A 203 13.92 14.66 0.01
N HIS A 204 15.19 14.39 -0.24
CA HIS A 204 15.74 13.81 -1.47
C HIS A 204 16.66 12.67 -1.05
N GLY A 205 16.43 11.47 -1.58
CA GLY A 205 17.12 10.28 -1.12
C GLY A 205 17.18 9.18 -2.17
N SER A 206 17.81 8.09 -1.78
CA SER A 206 17.82 6.82 -2.50
C SER A 206 17.33 5.72 -1.57
N ALA A 207 16.59 4.76 -2.12
CA ALA A 207 16.09 3.59 -1.41
C ALA A 207 16.64 2.32 -2.05
N ASN A 208 17.05 1.37 -1.22
CA ASN A 208 17.44 0.02 -1.64
C ASN A 208 16.55 -1.00 -0.92
N TYR A 209 15.79 -1.76 -1.68
CA TYR A 209 14.90 -2.81 -1.19
C TYR A 209 15.45 -4.20 -1.48
N ARG A 210 15.18 -5.12 -0.55
CA ARG A 210 15.29 -6.56 -0.76
C ARG A 210 14.00 -7.24 -0.36
N PHE A 211 13.30 -7.83 -1.33
CA PHE A 211 12.08 -8.60 -1.13
C PHE A 211 12.43 -10.09 -1.06
N ASP A 212 13.00 -10.51 0.07
CA ASP A 212 13.46 -11.90 0.27
C ASP A 212 12.36 -12.94 0.08
N TYR A 213 11.12 -12.59 0.39
CA TYR A 213 9.93 -13.44 0.19
C TYR A 213 9.73 -13.88 -1.28
N TRP A 214 10.15 -13.06 -2.24
CA TRP A 214 10.01 -13.35 -3.66
C TRP A 214 11.25 -14.00 -4.29
N ASP A 215 12.27 -14.32 -3.48
CA ASP A 215 13.42 -15.07 -3.96
C ASP A 215 13.05 -16.54 -4.19
N ASN A 216 12.60 -16.84 -5.41
CA ASN A 216 12.16 -18.17 -5.83
C ASN A 216 13.30 -19.21 -5.90
N ARG A 217 14.55 -18.81 -5.63
CA ARG A 217 15.69 -19.76 -5.44
C ARG A 217 15.69 -20.36 -4.03
N LYS A 218 14.96 -19.76 -3.10
CA LYS A 218 14.77 -20.23 -1.72
C LYS A 218 13.44 -20.96 -1.60
N THR A 219 13.35 -21.90 -0.65
CA THR A 219 12.10 -22.56 -0.29
C THR A 219 11.34 -21.84 0.81
N LYS A 220 12.01 -20.97 1.57
CA LYS A 220 11.44 -20.14 2.63
C LYS A 220 12.24 -18.85 2.80
N ALA A 221 11.60 -17.82 3.34
CA ALA A 221 12.23 -16.60 3.80
C ALA A 221 11.72 -16.21 5.19
N ASP A 222 12.63 -15.73 6.04
CA ASP A 222 12.25 -15.20 7.36
C ASP A 222 11.83 -13.73 7.27
N GLN A 223 12.38 -12.99 6.30
CA GLN A 223 12.04 -11.60 6.00
C GLN A 223 11.03 -11.55 4.85
N ILE A 224 10.03 -10.68 4.97
CA ILE A 224 9.18 -10.31 3.84
C ILE A 224 9.96 -9.35 2.96
N SER A 225 10.38 -8.23 3.56
CA SER A 225 11.11 -7.17 2.90
C SER A 225 12.11 -6.52 3.86
N ALA A 226 13.12 -5.88 3.28
CA ALA A 226 14.01 -4.96 3.97
C ALA A 226 14.24 -3.74 3.07
N VAL A 227 14.32 -2.56 3.68
CA VAL A 227 14.61 -1.29 2.99
C VAL A 227 15.72 -0.56 3.73
N SER A 228 16.60 0.09 2.99
CA SER A 228 17.57 1.07 3.51
C SER A 228 17.46 2.31 2.67
N ASN A 229 17.15 3.44 3.30
CA ASN A 229 17.16 4.74 2.67
C ASN A 229 18.42 5.50 3.04
N ILE A 230 18.89 6.32 2.11
CA ILE A 230 20.01 7.24 2.29
C ILE A 230 19.54 8.60 1.82
N HIS A 231 19.53 9.55 2.75
CA HIS A 231 19.13 10.93 2.49
C HIS A 231 20.31 11.69 1.91
N VAL A 232 20.12 12.30 0.74
CA VAL A 232 21.14 13.14 0.07
C VAL A 232 20.84 14.62 0.23
N GLY A 233 19.59 14.98 0.48
CA GLY A 233 19.16 16.35 0.73
C GLY A 233 17.78 16.40 1.40
N PRO A 234 17.33 17.58 1.88
CA PRO A 234 18.07 18.83 1.99
C PRO A 234 19.27 18.75 2.97
N PRO A 235 20.16 19.77 3.08
CA PRO A 235 21.36 19.70 3.91
C PRO A 235 21.14 19.30 5.37
N SER A 236 19.95 19.54 5.92
CA SER A 236 19.57 19.14 7.28
C SER A 236 19.42 17.62 7.47
N GLN A 237 19.16 16.88 6.40
CA GLN A 237 18.99 15.41 6.39
C GLN A 237 20.14 14.69 5.67
N ALA A 238 21.02 15.42 4.98
CA ALA A 238 22.06 14.82 4.15
C ALA A 238 22.97 13.89 4.96
N GLY A 239 23.08 12.64 4.50
CA GLY A 239 23.83 11.57 5.14
C GLY A 239 23.05 10.76 6.17
N GLU A 240 21.84 11.17 6.56
CA GLU A 240 20.97 10.36 7.42
C GLU A 240 20.56 9.09 6.68
N MET A 241 20.49 7.98 7.42
CA MET A 241 20.02 6.72 6.88
C MET A 241 19.01 6.12 7.83
N ASP A 242 17.95 5.54 7.28
CA ASP A 242 17.06 4.64 7.99
C ASP A 242 17.07 3.27 7.32
N MET A 243 16.88 2.24 8.13
CA MET A 243 16.79 0.87 7.65
C MET A 243 15.68 0.16 8.38
N ARG A 244 14.80 -0.52 7.64
CA ARG A 244 13.69 -1.28 8.18
C ARG A 244 13.71 -2.70 7.66
N VAL A 245 13.37 -3.65 8.52
CA VAL A 245 13.20 -5.06 8.17
C VAL A 245 11.85 -5.53 8.67
N GLN A 246 11.04 -6.02 7.73
CA GLN A 246 9.74 -6.62 7.99
C GLN A 246 9.89 -8.14 8.03
N TRP A 247 9.55 -8.74 9.16
CA TRP A 247 9.63 -10.18 9.37
C TRP A 247 8.34 -10.87 8.94
N ARG A 248 8.45 -12.11 8.46
CA ARG A 248 7.28 -12.94 8.15
C ARG A 248 6.56 -13.41 9.41
N ARG A 249 7.31 -13.70 10.48
CA ARG A 249 6.81 -14.13 11.79
C ARG A 249 6.82 -12.99 12.81
N MET A 250 6.01 -11.95 12.58
CA MET A 250 5.92 -10.80 13.50
C MET A 250 5.28 -11.15 14.86
N ASP A 251 4.67 -12.33 14.97
CA ASP A 251 4.26 -12.93 16.24
C ASP A 251 5.47 -13.34 17.12
N GLN A 252 6.61 -13.64 16.50
CA GLN A 252 7.83 -14.08 17.19
C GLN A 252 8.90 -12.97 17.24
N ARG A 253 8.89 -12.06 16.27
CA ARG A 253 9.91 -11.02 16.13
C ARG A 253 9.31 -9.75 15.55
N ASP A 254 9.29 -8.69 16.34
CA ASP A 254 8.78 -7.39 15.89
C ASP A 254 9.60 -6.82 14.70
N PRO A 255 8.95 -6.06 13.79
CA PRO A 255 9.64 -5.28 12.78
C PRO A 255 10.79 -4.48 13.39
N THR A 256 11.91 -4.43 12.69
CA THR A 256 13.12 -3.85 13.23
C THR A 256 13.53 -2.64 12.42
N ALA A 257 13.74 -1.52 13.10
CA ALA A 257 14.21 -0.28 12.49
C ALA A 257 15.55 0.15 13.09
N TRP A 258 16.39 0.74 12.25
CA TRP A 258 17.65 1.37 12.64
C TRP A 258 17.75 2.75 12.02
N PHE A 259 18.41 3.65 12.73
CA PHE A 259 18.65 5.01 12.27
C PHE A 259 20.12 5.37 12.43
N TYR A 260 20.66 6.10 11.46
CA TYR A 260 22.01 6.63 11.46
C TYR A 260 21.96 8.15 11.33
N THR A 261 22.63 8.83 12.26
CA THR A 261 22.83 10.28 12.19
C THR A 261 24.31 10.60 11.92
N PRO A 262 24.63 11.38 10.87
CA PRO A 262 26.01 11.76 10.56
C PRO A 262 26.72 12.47 11.71
N GLY A 263 26.00 13.35 12.43
CA GLY A 263 26.56 14.12 13.54
C GLY A 263 27.04 13.27 14.72
N GLN A 264 26.45 12.09 14.93
CA GLN A 264 26.84 11.16 16.00
C GLN A 264 27.67 9.98 15.49
N ARG A 265 27.73 9.79 14.17
CA ARG A 265 28.39 8.65 13.49
C ARG A 265 28.02 7.29 14.09
N ARG A 266 26.76 7.15 14.51
CA ARG A 266 26.30 5.98 15.24
C ARG A 266 24.97 5.49 14.68
N VAL A 267 24.92 4.19 14.42
CA VAL A 267 23.67 3.46 14.18
C VAL A 267 23.02 3.13 15.52
N ARG A 268 21.72 3.39 15.62
CA ARG A 268 20.90 3.03 16.78
C ARG A 268 19.75 2.15 16.32
N LEU A 269 19.46 1.12 17.12
CA LEU A 269 18.17 0.44 17.02
C LEU A 269 17.09 1.45 17.45
N ALA A 270 16.04 1.58 16.66
CA ALA A 270 14.92 2.49 16.90
C ALA A 270 13.62 1.70 17.10
N PRO A 271 13.49 0.94 18.20
CA PRO A 271 12.27 0.16 18.47
C PRO A 271 11.02 1.03 18.61
N GLU A 272 11.18 2.33 18.84
CA GLU A 272 10.11 3.33 18.90
C GLU A 272 9.53 3.70 17.52
N PHE A 273 10.20 3.35 16.42
CA PHE A 273 9.75 3.63 15.04
C PHE A 273 8.71 2.60 14.60
N THR A 274 7.56 2.66 15.26
CA THR A 274 6.47 1.71 15.09
C THR A 274 5.14 2.40 15.43
N TYR A 275 4.04 1.82 14.94
CA TYR A 275 2.68 2.27 15.21
C TYR A 275 2.49 3.77 14.95
N ASP A 276 2.06 4.51 15.98
CA ASP A 276 1.67 5.91 15.96
C ASP A 276 2.78 6.92 16.28
N THR A 277 4.04 6.48 16.28
CA THR A 277 5.15 7.42 16.30
C THR A 277 5.18 8.20 14.97
N VAL A 278 5.37 9.51 15.07
CA VAL A 278 5.39 10.43 13.92
C VAL A 278 6.71 10.28 13.15
N VAL A 279 6.65 10.23 11.82
CA VAL A 279 7.83 10.16 10.94
C VAL A 279 8.36 11.56 10.69
N SER A 280 9.50 11.90 11.30
CA SER A 280 10.11 13.23 11.22
C SER A 280 10.59 13.58 9.81
N GLU A 281 11.07 12.59 9.07
CA GLU A 281 11.65 12.71 7.74
C GLU A 281 10.62 13.26 6.75
N ASN A 282 9.37 12.84 6.88
CA ASN A 282 8.25 13.30 6.04
C ASN A 282 7.50 14.49 6.67
N SER A 283 8.23 15.34 7.40
CA SER A 283 7.68 16.55 8.05
C SER A 283 6.51 16.27 9.02
N GLY A 284 6.49 15.06 9.60
CA GLY A 284 5.49 14.64 10.58
C GLY A 284 4.08 14.46 10.01
N LEU A 285 3.96 14.21 8.71
CA LEU A 285 2.68 13.93 8.05
C LEU A 285 2.23 12.48 8.29
N PHE A 286 3.18 11.54 8.32
CA PHE A 286 2.93 10.10 8.49
C PHE A 286 3.17 9.63 9.91
N LEU A 287 2.50 8.53 10.26
CA LEU A 287 2.94 7.61 11.30
C LEU A 287 3.84 6.52 10.71
N TRP A 288 4.70 5.93 11.52
CA TRP A 288 5.58 4.85 11.07
C TRP A 288 4.80 3.66 10.48
N ASP A 289 3.62 3.34 11.02
CA ASP A 289 2.80 2.28 10.47
C ASP A 289 1.99 2.65 9.22
N GLU A 290 2.01 3.90 8.77
CA GLU A 290 1.32 4.39 7.57
C GLU A 290 2.24 4.42 6.33
N LEU A 291 3.55 4.23 6.51
CA LEU A 291 4.54 4.28 5.43
C LEU A 291 4.24 3.23 4.33
N ASN A 292 4.30 3.65 3.07
CA ASN A 292 3.96 2.83 1.90
C ASN A 292 2.55 2.23 1.95
N GLY A 293 1.63 2.75 2.75
CA GLY A 293 0.24 2.26 2.90
C GLY A 293 -0.02 1.58 4.23
N PHE A 294 0.82 0.62 4.60
CA PHE A 294 0.83 0.02 5.93
C PHE A 294 2.15 -0.72 6.18
N ASP A 295 2.81 -0.47 7.31
CA ASP A 295 4.04 -1.18 7.74
C ASP A 295 3.92 -1.65 9.21
N GLY A 296 2.70 -1.61 9.76
CA GLY A 296 2.42 -1.91 11.17
C GLY A 296 2.23 -3.39 11.48
N LYS A 297 2.54 -3.78 12.72
CA LYS A 297 2.12 -5.07 13.26
C LYS A 297 0.61 -5.08 13.51
N MET A 298 -0.07 -6.14 13.09
CA MET A 298 -1.54 -6.28 13.19
C MET A 298 -2.02 -6.79 14.55
N ASP A 299 -1.47 -6.28 15.65
CA ASP A 299 -1.81 -6.71 17.01
C ASP A 299 -2.69 -5.72 17.79
N ARG A 300 -2.66 -4.42 17.43
CA ARG A 300 -3.45 -3.35 18.09
C ARG A 300 -4.87 -3.17 17.57
N PHE A 301 -5.19 -3.64 16.37
CA PHE A 301 -6.49 -3.43 15.73
C PHE A 301 -7.17 -4.77 15.39
N ASP A 302 -8.50 -4.77 15.41
CA ASP A 302 -9.35 -5.83 14.86
C ASP A 302 -9.63 -5.53 13.39
N PHE A 303 -9.17 -6.40 12.48
CA PHE A 303 -9.30 -6.21 11.04
C PHE A 303 -10.47 -7.01 10.48
N LYS A 304 -11.44 -6.30 9.91
CA LYS A 304 -12.63 -6.84 9.25
C LYS A 304 -12.51 -6.67 7.74
N LEU A 305 -12.77 -7.74 6.99
CA LEU A 305 -12.98 -7.67 5.55
C LEU A 305 -14.42 -7.22 5.28
N ALA A 306 -14.60 -6.00 4.80
CA ALA A 306 -15.93 -5.45 4.49
C ALA A 306 -16.46 -5.89 3.10
N GLY A 307 -15.62 -6.54 2.30
CA GLY A 307 -15.95 -7.05 0.97
C GLY A 307 -15.34 -6.22 -0.15
N LYS A 308 -15.90 -6.32 -1.35
CA LYS A 308 -15.47 -5.54 -2.53
C LYS A 308 -16.45 -4.42 -2.85
N LYS A 309 -15.96 -3.33 -3.44
CA LYS A 309 -16.76 -2.29 -4.09
C LYS A 309 -16.07 -1.79 -5.35
N GLU A 310 -16.82 -1.18 -6.25
CA GLU A 310 -16.26 -0.41 -7.36
C GLU A 310 -15.92 1.01 -6.87
N MET A 311 -14.70 1.47 -7.13
CA MET A 311 -14.20 2.76 -6.65
C MET A 311 -13.30 3.42 -7.69
N PHE A 312 -13.39 4.75 -7.79
CA PHE A 312 -12.45 5.52 -8.59
C PHE A 312 -11.11 5.61 -7.88
N VAL A 313 -10.05 5.12 -8.53
CA VAL A 313 -8.70 5.05 -7.96
C VAL A 313 -7.69 5.65 -8.94
N PRO A 314 -6.60 6.27 -8.45
CA PRO A 314 -5.53 6.74 -9.32
C PRO A 314 -4.76 5.53 -9.89
N TYR A 315 -5.04 5.20 -11.15
CA TYR A 315 -4.55 3.99 -11.83
C TYR A 315 -3.99 4.34 -13.20
N ASN A 316 -3.01 3.57 -13.67
CA ASN A 316 -2.29 3.82 -14.92
C ASN A 316 -1.71 5.24 -15.00
N VAL A 317 -1.16 5.71 -13.88
CA VAL A 317 -0.76 7.11 -13.68
C VAL A 317 0.56 7.51 -14.35
N TYR A 318 0.82 7.05 -15.58
CA TYR A 318 2.08 7.32 -16.29
C TYR A 318 2.34 8.82 -16.50
N LYS A 319 1.29 9.61 -16.79
CA LYS A 319 1.38 11.07 -16.89
C LYS A 319 1.89 11.70 -15.59
N TYR A 320 1.32 11.29 -14.45
CA TYR A 320 1.74 11.76 -13.12
C TYR A 320 3.21 11.42 -12.84
N LEU A 321 3.64 10.20 -13.15
CA LEU A 321 5.02 9.74 -12.90
C LEU A 321 6.07 10.49 -13.72
N ASN A 322 5.72 10.91 -14.93
CA ASN A 322 6.63 11.60 -15.84
C ASN A 322 6.54 13.13 -15.74
N ALA A 323 5.56 13.66 -15.00
CA ALA A 323 5.36 15.09 -14.91
C ALA A 323 6.48 15.75 -14.09
N PRO A 324 6.94 16.95 -14.50
CA PRO A 324 7.71 17.82 -13.61
C PRO A 324 6.95 18.03 -12.29
N VAL A 325 7.66 18.03 -11.16
CA VAL A 325 7.03 18.14 -9.84
C VAL A 325 6.19 19.40 -9.67
N ASP A 326 6.58 20.51 -10.30
CA ASP A 326 5.84 21.77 -10.26
C ASP A 326 4.46 21.68 -10.91
N ASP A 327 4.30 20.78 -11.90
CA ASP A 327 3.01 20.51 -12.55
C ASP A 327 2.10 19.62 -11.70
N LEU A 328 2.65 18.94 -10.68
CA LEU A 328 1.91 18.11 -9.73
C LEU A 328 1.46 18.90 -8.49
N LEU A 329 2.28 19.83 -8.02
CA LEU A 329 2.07 20.55 -6.76
C LEU A 329 1.06 21.69 -6.91
N GLY A 330 -0.21 21.41 -6.64
CA GLY A 330 -1.24 22.43 -6.45
C GLY A 330 -1.17 23.11 -5.07
N LYS A 331 -2.06 24.09 -4.82
CA LYS A 331 -2.05 24.83 -3.54
C LYS A 331 -2.54 23.98 -2.36
N THR A 332 -3.61 23.21 -2.55
CA THR A 332 -4.30 22.47 -1.47
C THR A 332 -4.53 21.00 -1.80
N HIS A 333 -4.22 20.59 -3.02
CA HIS A 333 -4.33 19.22 -3.51
C HIS A 333 -3.41 19.04 -4.73
N VAL A 334 -3.15 17.78 -5.07
CA VAL A 334 -2.48 17.42 -6.33
C VAL A 334 -3.20 18.05 -7.52
N ASN A 335 -2.46 18.50 -8.53
CA ASN A 335 -3.04 19.03 -9.75
C ASN A 335 -3.91 17.96 -10.45
N PRO A 336 -5.23 18.17 -10.57
CA PRO A 336 -6.11 17.18 -11.21
C PRO A 336 -5.76 16.92 -12.68
N ASP A 337 -5.12 17.88 -13.38
CA ASP A 337 -4.67 17.69 -14.76
C ASP A 337 -3.62 16.57 -14.90
N ALA A 338 -2.90 16.26 -13.81
CA ALA A 338 -1.82 15.28 -13.82
C ALA A 338 -2.29 13.86 -13.48
N VAL A 339 -3.43 13.71 -12.81
CA VAL A 339 -3.87 12.43 -12.24
C VAL A 339 -5.04 11.85 -13.03
N ARG A 340 -4.85 10.64 -13.53
CA ARG A 340 -5.87 9.82 -14.17
C ARG A 340 -6.56 8.94 -13.13
N TYR A 341 -7.88 8.97 -13.09
CA TYR A 341 -8.68 8.05 -12.29
C TYR A 341 -9.42 7.06 -13.18
N GLU A 342 -9.46 5.81 -12.74
CA GLU A 342 -10.21 4.73 -13.40
C GLU A 342 -11.10 4.03 -12.37
N LEU A 343 -12.20 3.44 -12.84
CA LEU A 343 -13.08 2.65 -11.98
C LEU A 343 -12.51 1.25 -11.84
N HIS A 344 -12.15 0.83 -10.63
CA HIS A 344 -11.66 -0.52 -10.36
C HIS A 344 -12.45 -1.15 -9.22
N ARG A 345 -12.37 -2.48 -9.10
CA ARG A 345 -12.85 -3.16 -7.90
C ARG A 345 -11.75 -3.12 -6.84
N VAL A 346 -12.12 -2.75 -5.63
CA VAL A 346 -11.23 -2.74 -4.47
C VAL A 346 -11.81 -3.57 -3.34
N TRP A 347 -10.94 -4.31 -2.63
CA TRP A 347 -11.27 -4.84 -1.32
C TRP A 347 -11.24 -3.73 -0.28
N VAL A 348 -12.20 -3.73 0.62
CA VAL A 348 -12.29 -2.80 1.75
C VAL A 348 -11.96 -3.54 3.03
N VAL A 349 -10.93 -3.10 3.73
CA VAL A 349 -10.55 -3.62 5.05
C VAL A 349 -10.70 -2.52 6.08
N GLU A 350 -11.49 -2.77 7.11
CA GLU A 350 -11.65 -1.86 8.26
C GLU A 350 -10.86 -2.39 9.44
N ALA A 351 -10.03 -1.55 10.07
CA ALA A 351 -9.29 -1.89 11.27
C ALA A 351 -9.75 -1.00 12.42
N THR A 352 -10.36 -1.60 13.45
CA THR A 352 -10.87 -0.89 14.63
C THR A 352 -9.93 -1.11 15.81
N LEU A 353 -9.55 -0.06 16.53
CA LEU A 353 -8.62 -0.15 17.66
C LEU A 353 -9.19 -1.08 18.75
N LYS A 354 -8.41 -2.08 19.18
CA LYS A 354 -8.82 -3.00 20.24
C LYS A 354 -9.00 -2.26 21.57
N ASN A 355 -9.94 -2.75 22.38
CA ASN A 355 -10.13 -2.23 23.73
C ASN A 355 -8.82 -2.32 24.55
N GLY A 356 -8.41 -1.20 25.15
CA GLY A 356 -7.18 -1.10 25.95
C GLY A 356 -5.89 -0.92 25.15
N ALA A 357 -5.90 -1.06 23.83
CA ALA A 357 -4.77 -0.71 22.99
C ALA A 357 -4.61 0.81 22.88
N ARG A 358 -3.38 1.28 22.64
CA ARG A 358 -3.07 2.70 22.43
C ARG A 358 -2.71 2.95 20.98
N HIS A 359 -3.37 3.93 20.37
CA HIS A 359 -3.03 4.46 19.06
C HIS A 359 -3.74 5.81 18.85
N VAL A 360 -3.15 6.76 18.12
CA VAL A 360 -3.80 8.05 17.79
C VAL A 360 -5.06 7.89 16.93
N ASN A 361 -5.02 6.98 15.95
CA ASN A 361 -6.20 6.59 15.16
C ASN A 361 -7.04 5.55 15.92
N SER A 362 -8.36 5.75 15.97
CA SER A 362 -9.35 4.80 16.51
C SER A 362 -9.81 3.78 15.46
N LYS A 363 -9.80 4.19 14.18
CA LYS A 363 -10.16 3.37 13.03
C LYS A 363 -9.25 3.68 11.85
N LYS A 364 -8.91 2.65 11.08
CA LYS A 364 -8.24 2.74 9.78
C LYS A 364 -9.12 2.06 8.72
N VAL A 365 -9.13 2.56 7.50
CA VAL A 365 -9.76 1.89 6.35
C VAL A 365 -8.73 1.80 5.23
N PHE A 366 -8.59 0.60 4.68
CA PHE A 366 -7.69 0.30 3.57
C PHE A 366 -8.49 -0.11 2.35
N TYR A 367 -8.11 0.41 1.19
CA TYR A 367 -8.67 0.04 -0.11
C TYR A 367 -7.57 -0.66 -0.90
N LEU A 368 -7.73 -1.97 -1.15
CA LEU A 368 -6.75 -2.78 -1.87
C LEU A 368 -7.25 -3.07 -3.27
N ASP A 369 -6.46 -2.76 -4.29
CA ASP A 369 -6.73 -3.12 -5.68
C ASP A 369 -6.91 -4.64 -5.83
N GLU A 370 -7.97 -5.09 -6.49
CA GLU A 370 -8.25 -6.53 -6.59
C GLU A 370 -7.23 -7.29 -7.43
N ASP A 371 -6.63 -6.64 -8.43
CA ASP A 371 -5.75 -7.28 -9.40
C ASP A 371 -4.29 -7.37 -8.91
N SER A 372 -3.88 -6.52 -7.98
CA SER A 372 -2.49 -6.44 -7.52
C SER A 372 -2.28 -6.56 -6.02
N TRP A 373 -3.34 -6.46 -5.22
CA TRP A 373 -3.30 -6.35 -3.75
C TRP A 373 -2.57 -5.11 -3.22
N ASN A 374 -2.16 -4.17 -4.08
CA ASN A 374 -1.64 -2.88 -3.64
C ASN A 374 -2.74 -2.10 -2.91
N ILE A 375 -2.40 -1.45 -1.80
CA ILE A 375 -3.25 -0.42 -1.20
C ILE A 375 -3.27 0.76 -2.17
N VAL A 376 -4.44 1.21 -2.59
CA VAL A 376 -4.65 2.36 -3.47
C VAL A 376 -5.23 3.57 -2.73
N GLY A 377 -5.75 3.34 -1.53
CA GLY A 377 -6.24 4.38 -0.63
C GLY A 377 -6.20 3.95 0.84
N TYR A 378 -5.99 4.92 1.72
CA TYR A 378 -5.98 4.76 3.17
C TYR A 378 -6.71 5.92 3.85
N GLU A 379 -7.48 5.61 4.88
CA GLU A 379 -8.17 6.60 5.72
C GLU A 379 -7.88 6.33 7.20
N GLY A 380 -7.46 7.37 7.93
CA GLY A 380 -7.23 7.33 9.36
C GLY A 380 -8.23 8.23 10.10
N TYR A 381 -8.93 7.67 11.08
CA TYR A 381 -9.94 8.38 11.88
C TYR A 381 -9.49 8.52 13.34
N ASP A 382 -9.73 9.68 13.94
CA ASP A 382 -9.44 9.91 15.36
C ASP A 382 -10.49 9.30 16.29
N HIS A 383 -10.31 9.45 17.61
CA HIS A 383 -11.24 8.95 18.64
C HIS A 383 -12.60 9.66 18.65
N ALA A 384 -12.76 10.78 17.95
CA ALA A 384 -14.04 11.46 17.75
C ALA A 384 -14.75 10.97 16.46
N GLY A 385 -14.17 10.01 15.73
CA GLY A 385 -14.69 9.50 14.47
C GLY A 385 -14.49 10.46 13.30
N LYS A 386 -13.61 11.47 13.43
CA LYS A 386 -13.30 12.41 12.36
C LYS A 386 -12.17 11.85 11.50
N LEU A 387 -12.32 11.96 10.17
CA LEU A 387 -11.25 11.68 9.22
C LEU A 387 -10.13 12.71 9.40
N VAL A 388 -8.95 12.23 9.81
CA VAL A 388 -7.77 13.08 10.08
C VAL A 388 -6.67 12.89 9.05
N ARG A 389 -6.55 11.69 8.50
CA ARG A 389 -5.58 11.38 7.45
C ARG A 389 -6.23 10.70 6.26
N TYR A 390 -5.77 11.09 5.08
CA TYR A 390 -6.12 10.44 3.82
C TYR A 390 -4.88 10.29 2.96
N LEU A 391 -4.61 9.07 2.49
CA LEU A 391 -3.50 8.78 1.59
C LEU A 391 -4.05 8.13 0.33
N GLN A 392 -3.54 8.53 -0.82
CA GLN A 392 -3.72 7.86 -2.09
C GLN A 392 -2.38 7.31 -2.54
N PHE A 393 -2.41 6.14 -3.16
CA PHE A 393 -1.23 5.47 -3.70
C PHE A 393 -1.42 5.29 -5.20
N PRO A 394 -1.02 6.27 -6.03
CA PRO A 394 -1.11 6.17 -7.47
C PRO A 394 -0.40 4.92 -7.99
N LEU A 395 -1.13 4.11 -8.75
CA LEU A 395 -0.67 2.81 -9.22
C LEU A 395 -0.35 2.85 -10.72
N TRP A 396 0.77 2.24 -11.10
CA TRP A 396 1.11 1.96 -12.49
C TRP A 396 1.67 0.55 -12.65
N GLN A 397 1.59 0.03 -13.87
CA GLN A 397 2.25 -1.22 -14.22
C GLN A 397 3.67 -0.93 -14.73
N ALA A 398 4.69 -1.36 -13.98
CA ALA A 398 6.07 -1.36 -14.44
C ALA A 398 6.27 -2.57 -15.36
N TYR A 399 6.04 -2.40 -16.67
CA TYR A 399 6.06 -3.49 -17.65
C TYR A 399 7.46 -4.04 -17.97
N ASP A 400 8.52 -3.33 -17.58
CA ASP A 400 9.94 -3.71 -17.67
C ASP A 400 10.36 -4.63 -16.51
N VAL A 401 9.72 -4.45 -15.36
CA VAL A 401 9.79 -5.32 -14.19
C VAL A 401 8.38 -5.75 -13.82
N PRO A 402 7.74 -6.67 -14.58
CA PRO A 402 6.29 -6.90 -14.58
C PRO A 402 5.70 -6.99 -13.17
N ALA A 403 5.33 -5.83 -12.63
CA ALA A 403 4.86 -5.60 -11.28
C ALA A 403 3.98 -4.35 -11.30
N ALA A 404 2.85 -4.44 -10.60
CA ALA A 404 2.05 -3.27 -10.29
C ALA A 404 2.69 -2.53 -9.11
N VAL A 405 3.14 -1.30 -9.36
CA VAL A 405 3.91 -0.49 -8.42
C VAL A 405 3.05 0.68 -7.92
N ASN A 406 3.08 0.95 -6.61
CA ASN A 406 2.32 2.00 -5.94
C ASN A 406 3.15 2.78 -4.90
N ILE A 407 4.46 2.87 -5.09
CA ILE A 407 5.40 3.46 -4.12
C ILE A 407 5.30 4.99 -4.00
N ASN A 408 4.54 5.65 -4.89
CA ASN A 408 4.27 7.08 -4.82
C ASN A 408 3.06 7.34 -3.94
N GLU A 409 3.08 8.46 -3.24
CA GLU A 409 2.08 8.77 -2.23
C GLU A 409 1.55 10.18 -2.41
N ILE A 410 0.23 10.34 -2.28
CA ILE A 410 -0.41 11.65 -2.18
C ILE A 410 -1.11 11.68 -0.83
N ALA A 411 -0.59 12.49 0.08
CA ALA A 411 -0.90 12.35 1.49
C ALA A 411 -1.46 13.64 2.06
N TYR A 412 -2.56 13.55 2.79
CA TYR A 412 -3.29 14.69 3.34
C TYR A 412 -3.44 14.55 4.85
N ASP A 413 -3.01 15.56 5.60
CA ASP A 413 -3.38 15.75 7.01
C ASP A 413 -4.47 16.84 7.07
N PHE A 414 -5.70 16.40 7.31
CA PHE A 414 -6.88 17.25 7.31
C PHE A 414 -7.02 18.12 8.55
N VAL A 415 -6.25 17.84 9.60
CA VAL A 415 -6.20 18.63 10.84
C VAL A 415 -5.22 19.79 10.68
N LYS A 416 -4.00 19.50 10.25
CA LYS A 416 -2.95 20.50 10.01
C LYS A 416 -3.14 21.27 8.70
N GLN A 417 -4.01 20.78 7.81
CA GLN A 417 -4.26 21.34 6.47
C GLN A 417 -2.98 21.38 5.62
N ILE A 418 -2.14 20.37 5.77
CA ILE A 418 -0.93 20.16 4.97
C ILE A 418 -1.13 18.94 4.08
N TRP A 419 -0.45 18.90 2.96
CA TRP A 419 -0.41 17.71 2.10
C TRP A 419 0.98 17.52 1.50
N ALA A 420 1.29 16.30 1.08
CA ALA A 420 2.57 15.97 0.50
C ALA A 420 2.46 15.09 -0.74
N LEU A 421 3.45 15.23 -1.61
CA LEU A 421 3.81 14.25 -2.62
C LEU A 421 5.00 13.46 -2.12
N GLY A 422 4.81 12.15 -1.99
CA GLY A 422 5.80 11.23 -1.46
C GLY A 422 6.41 10.35 -2.53
N SER A 423 7.70 10.07 -2.34
CA SER A 423 8.49 9.15 -3.16
C SER A 423 8.45 9.46 -4.67
N ILE A 424 8.32 10.74 -5.05
CA ILE A 424 8.32 11.17 -6.45
C ILE A 424 9.64 10.77 -7.10
N PRO A 425 9.62 10.08 -8.25
CA PRO A 425 10.84 9.63 -8.91
C PRO A 425 11.68 10.84 -9.33
N VAL A 426 12.96 10.83 -8.96
CA VAL A 426 13.98 11.79 -9.41
C VAL A 426 15.20 11.02 -9.89
N ASP A 427 16.09 11.63 -10.68
CA ASP A 427 17.39 11.04 -11.05
C ASP A 427 17.33 9.57 -11.54
N GLY A 428 16.38 9.25 -12.42
CA GLY A 428 16.16 7.88 -12.94
C GLY A 428 15.09 7.06 -12.21
N GLY A 429 14.55 7.57 -11.11
CA GLY A 429 13.42 7.00 -10.38
C GLY A 429 13.69 5.59 -9.87
N PHE A 430 12.63 4.79 -9.77
CA PHE A 430 12.70 3.41 -9.30
C PHE A 430 12.82 2.41 -10.45
N HIS A 431 13.68 1.42 -10.25
CA HIS A 431 14.08 0.42 -11.24
C HIS A 431 14.47 -0.90 -10.58
N LYS A 432 14.77 -1.92 -11.39
CA LYS A 432 15.31 -3.19 -10.89
C LYS A 432 16.63 -2.96 -10.16
N GLY A 433 16.76 -3.45 -8.93
CA GLY A 433 17.99 -3.37 -8.16
C GLY A 433 19.03 -4.41 -8.61
N ASN A 434 20.30 -4.10 -8.39
CA ASN A 434 21.38 -5.10 -8.48
C ASN A 434 21.40 -5.97 -7.22
N PRO A 435 21.93 -7.21 -7.30
CA PRO A 435 22.14 -8.03 -6.11
C PRO A 435 22.95 -7.29 -5.04
N LEU A 436 22.40 -7.22 -3.82
CA LEU A 436 23.05 -6.60 -2.67
C LEU A 436 23.83 -7.64 -1.86
N PRO A 437 24.95 -7.26 -1.20
CA PRO A 437 25.65 -8.12 -0.26
C PRO A 437 24.73 -8.73 0.81
N ALA A 438 25.01 -9.95 1.24
CA ALA A 438 24.18 -10.65 2.23
C ALA A 438 23.99 -9.86 3.53
N ASN A 439 25.03 -9.13 3.95
CA ASN A 439 25.06 -8.29 5.14
C ASN A 439 24.60 -6.84 4.89
N TYR A 440 24.06 -6.49 3.71
CA TYR A 440 23.70 -5.09 3.40
C TYR A 440 22.72 -4.48 4.42
N PHE A 441 21.74 -5.30 4.86
CA PHE A 441 20.71 -4.91 5.82
C PHE A 441 21.09 -5.28 7.27
N THR A 442 22.26 -4.84 7.72
CA THR A 442 22.72 -4.97 9.10
C THR A 442 23.19 -3.62 9.65
N ALA A 443 23.14 -3.47 10.97
CA ALA A 443 23.62 -2.26 11.65
C ALA A 443 25.11 -1.98 11.36
N ASP A 444 25.94 -3.02 11.27
CA ASP A 444 27.36 -2.90 10.97
C ASP A 444 27.59 -2.37 9.55
N ALA A 445 26.88 -2.93 8.56
CA ALA A 445 27.01 -2.47 7.18
C ALA A 445 26.49 -1.05 7.00
N MET A 446 25.41 -0.68 7.70
CA MET A 446 24.89 0.69 7.73
C MET A 446 25.90 1.66 8.33
N SER A 447 26.55 1.30 9.44
CA SER A 447 27.61 2.10 10.06
C SER A 447 28.79 2.32 9.10
N GLY A 448 29.21 1.28 8.39
CA GLY A 448 30.30 1.37 7.42
C GLY A 448 29.99 2.26 6.20
N ARG A 449 28.71 2.37 5.80
CA ARG A 449 28.27 3.26 4.72
C ARG A 449 28.20 4.72 5.15
N GLY A 450 27.87 5.00 6.41
CA GLY A 450 27.71 6.35 6.94
C GLY A 450 28.99 7.19 7.04
N VAL A 451 30.16 6.63 6.69
CA VAL A 451 31.48 7.26 6.80
C VAL A 451 31.97 7.87 5.47
N GLN A 452 31.16 7.83 4.40
CA GLN A 452 31.56 8.31 3.07
C GLN A 452 31.46 9.82 2.90
#